data_AF-A0A7K2NZC0-F1
#
_entry.id   AF-A0A7K2NZC0-F1
#
_cell.length_a   1.000
_cell.length_b   1.000
_cell.length_c   1.000
_cell.angle_alpha   90.00
_cell.angle_beta   90.00
_cell.angle_gamma   90.00
#
_symmetry.space_group_name_H-M   'P 1'
#
loop_
_entity.id
_entity.type
_entity.pdbx_description
1 polymer ?
#
loop_
_entity_poly.entity_id
_entity_poly.type
_entity_poly.pdbx_seq_one_letter_code
_entity_poly.pdbx_strand_id
1 'polypeptide(L)'
;MLESATPVTPVTFPPAFLWGAATSAYQIEGAVREDGRTPSIWDTFSHTPGKTAGGDTGDVAVDHYHRYRDDVALMKDLGLGAYRFSISWPRVQPTGRGPAVQRGLDFYRRLVDELLAAGIKPAVTLYHWDLPQ
;
A
#
# COMPACT_ATOMS: atom_id res chain seq x y z
N MET A 1 9.76 -43.77 -7.81
CA MET A 1 8.30 -43.98 -7.85
C MET A 1 7.70 -42.63 -7.50
N LEU A 2 7.21 -41.86 -8.48
CA LEU A 2 6.57 -40.58 -8.23
C LEU A 2 5.16 -40.87 -7.71
N GLU A 3 4.84 -40.43 -6.49
CA GLU A 3 3.50 -40.54 -5.94
C GLU A 3 2.51 -39.81 -6.86
N SER A 4 1.40 -40.47 -7.16
CA SER A 4 0.30 -39.87 -7.89
C SER A 4 -0.32 -38.78 -7.02
N ALA A 5 -0.29 -37.54 -7.52
CA ALA A 5 -0.94 -36.43 -6.84
C ALA A 5 -2.42 -36.76 -6.61
N THR A 6 -2.89 -36.63 -5.37
CA THR A 6 -4.30 -36.85 -5.03
C THR A 6 -5.16 -35.91 -5.88
N PRO A 7 -6.21 -36.41 -6.56
CA PRO A 7 -7.07 -35.57 -7.38
C PRO A 7 -7.70 -34.48 -6.52
N VAL A 8 -7.36 -33.23 -6.82
CA VAL A 8 -7.95 -32.06 -6.16
C VAL A 8 -9.38 -31.94 -6.64
N THR A 9 -10.34 -32.03 -5.72
CA THR A 9 -11.73 -31.70 -6.04
C THR A 9 -11.82 -30.20 -6.32
N PRO A 10 -12.37 -29.75 -7.46
CA PRO A 10 -12.46 -28.33 -7.77
C PRO A 10 -13.28 -27.59 -6.71
N VAL A 11 -12.65 -26.65 -6.00
CA VAL A 11 -13.35 -25.73 -5.08
C VAL A 11 -13.90 -24.58 -5.90
N THR A 12 -15.21 -24.35 -5.79
CA THR A 12 -15.88 -23.22 -6.45
C THR A 12 -16.24 -22.16 -5.41
N PHE A 13 -15.88 -20.91 -5.69
CA PHE A 13 -16.24 -19.78 -4.86
C PHE A 13 -17.56 -19.14 -5.34
N PRO A 14 -18.34 -18.50 -4.45
CA PRO A 14 -19.54 -17.78 -4.86
C PRO A 14 -19.22 -16.70 -5.92
N PRO A 15 -20.13 -16.38 -6.86
CA PRO A 15 -19.88 -15.39 -7.91
C PRO A 15 -19.47 -14.00 -7.40
N ALA A 16 -19.86 -13.64 -6.18
CA ALA A 16 -19.55 -12.37 -5.55
C ALA A 16 -18.25 -12.39 -4.70
N PHE A 17 -17.49 -13.49 -4.72
CA PHE A 17 -16.24 -13.60 -3.96
C PHE A 17 -15.19 -12.63 -4.52
N LEU A 18 -14.50 -11.90 -3.64
CA LEU A 18 -13.50 -10.90 -4.02
C LEU A 18 -12.10 -11.50 -3.93
N TRP A 19 -11.40 -11.44 -5.06
CA TRP A 19 -9.96 -11.69 -5.13
C TRP A 19 -9.23 -10.34 -5.24
N GLY A 20 -8.16 -10.18 -4.48
CA GLY A 20 -7.42 -8.94 -4.44
C GLY A 20 -6.00 -9.10 -3.93
N ALA A 21 -5.25 -8.01 -3.99
CA ALA A 21 -3.92 -7.90 -3.42
C ALA A 21 -3.91 -6.88 -2.27
N ALA A 22 -2.88 -6.91 -1.44
CA ALA A 22 -2.76 -6.04 -0.29
C ALA A 22 -1.36 -5.45 -0.12
N THR A 23 -1.29 -4.22 0.37
CA THR A 23 -0.04 -3.49 0.64
C THR A 23 -0.17 -2.64 1.91
N SER A 24 0.92 -1.96 2.27
CA SER A 24 0.94 -0.92 3.30
C SER A 24 1.82 0.26 2.87
N ALA A 25 1.49 1.45 3.33
CA ALA A 25 2.05 2.71 2.87
C ALA A 25 3.59 2.75 2.98
N TYR A 26 4.15 2.57 4.19
CA TYR A 26 5.60 2.64 4.37
C TYR A 26 6.37 1.54 3.62
N GLN A 27 5.73 0.40 3.36
CA GLN A 27 6.38 -0.71 2.63
C GLN A 27 6.46 -0.47 1.13
N ILE A 28 5.62 0.38 0.54
CA ILE A 28 5.55 0.52 -0.92
C ILE A 28 5.70 1.94 -1.45
N GLU A 29 5.29 2.97 -0.69
CA GLU A 29 5.12 4.32 -1.24
C GLU A 29 6.43 5.00 -1.59
N GLY A 30 7.40 4.98 -0.68
CA GLY A 30 8.55 5.89 -0.78
C GLY A 30 8.14 7.36 -0.62
N ALA A 31 8.92 8.25 -1.24
CA ALA A 31 8.68 9.69 -1.25
C ALA A 31 8.54 10.26 0.18
N VAL A 32 9.39 9.79 1.10
CA VAL A 32 9.27 10.01 2.54
C VAL A 32 9.41 11.47 2.98
N ARG A 33 9.99 12.33 2.13
CA ARG A 33 10.21 13.77 2.36
C ARG A 33 9.50 14.67 1.34
N GLU A 34 8.58 14.12 0.56
CA GLU A 34 7.89 14.86 -0.50
C GLU A 34 6.52 15.38 -0.05
N ASP A 35 6.09 16.48 -0.67
CA ASP A 35 4.76 17.07 -0.52
C ASP A 35 4.27 17.28 0.92
N GLY A 36 5.21 17.54 1.83
CA GLY A 36 4.93 17.90 3.23
C GLY A 36 4.71 16.72 4.17
N ARG A 37 5.00 15.48 3.74
CA ARG A 37 5.05 14.33 4.66
C ARG A 37 6.13 14.55 5.74
N THR A 38 5.79 14.26 6.99
CA THR A 38 6.76 14.22 8.11
C THR A 38 7.23 12.80 8.41
N PRO A 39 8.32 12.60 9.18
CA PRO A 39 8.73 11.28 9.62
C PRO A 39 7.64 10.53 10.40
N SER A 40 7.55 9.23 10.16
CA SER A 40 6.89 8.26 11.04
C SER A 40 7.89 7.62 12.00
N ILE A 41 7.40 6.83 12.96
CA ILE A 41 8.23 5.98 13.81
C ILE A 41 9.07 4.98 13.01
N TRP A 42 8.61 4.54 11.84
CA TRP A 42 9.36 3.63 10.97
C TRP A 42 10.49 4.34 10.22
N ASP A 43 10.31 5.62 9.87
CA ASP A 43 11.39 6.44 9.31
C ASP A 43 12.54 6.52 10.32
N THR A 44 12.26 6.86 11.59
CA THR A 44 13.27 6.90 12.64
C THR A 44 13.90 5.52 12.89
N PHE A 45 13.06 4.49 12.98
CA PHE A 45 13.51 3.13 13.28
C PHE A 45 14.44 2.58 12.19
N SER A 46 14.07 2.70 10.91
CA SER A 46 14.88 2.14 9.81
C SER A 46 16.20 2.88 9.61
N HIS A 47 16.27 4.16 9.97
CA HIS A 47 17.52 4.94 9.94
C HIS A 47 18.42 4.70 11.16
N THR A 48 17.98 3.89 12.13
CA THR A 48 18.80 3.54 13.29
C THR A 48 19.74 2.37 12.96
N PRO A 49 21.07 2.52 13.10
CA PRO A 49 22.03 1.46 12.75
C PRO A 49 21.71 0.12 13.43
N GLY A 50 21.70 -0.96 12.64
CA GLY A 50 21.47 -2.33 13.10
C GLY A 50 20.01 -2.68 13.41
N LYS A 51 19.03 -1.82 13.09
CA LYS A 51 17.60 -2.10 13.28
C LYS A 51 16.90 -2.74 12.09
N THR A 52 17.48 -2.64 10.90
CA THR A 52 16.99 -3.29 9.68
C THR A 52 18.07 -4.17 9.07
N ALA A 53 17.65 -5.18 8.31
CA ALA A 53 18.57 -5.98 7.50
C ALA A 53 19.23 -5.07 6.46
N GLY A 54 20.54 -5.16 6.30
CA GLY A 54 21.29 -4.36 5.31
C GLY A 54 21.33 -2.84 5.57
N GLY A 55 20.66 -2.34 6.61
CA GLY A 55 20.41 -0.90 6.78
C GLY A 55 19.32 -0.37 5.85
N ASP A 56 18.45 -1.24 5.32
CA ASP A 56 17.37 -0.87 4.40
C ASP A 56 16.38 0.12 5.03
N THR A 57 15.85 1.02 4.21
CA THR A 57 14.84 2.03 4.58
C THR A 57 13.64 2.03 3.62
N GLY A 58 12.56 2.68 4.03
CA GLY A 58 11.37 2.89 3.19
C GLY A 58 11.44 4.15 2.32
N ASP A 59 12.62 4.75 2.13
CA ASP A 59 12.75 6.08 1.52
C ASP A 59 12.22 6.12 0.07
N VAL A 60 12.49 5.04 -0.67
CA VAL A 60 12.03 4.82 -2.05
C VAL A 60 11.08 3.63 -2.13
N ALA A 61 11.38 2.54 -1.41
CA ALA A 61 10.61 1.30 -1.46
C ALA A 61 10.44 0.77 -2.92
N VAL A 62 9.20 0.54 -3.38
CA VAL A 62 8.89 0.23 -4.78
C VAL A 62 8.37 1.43 -5.57
N ASP A 63 8.47 2.62 -4.98
CA ASP A 63 8.12 3.92 -5.57
C ASP A 63 6.65 4.04 -5.97
N HIS A 64 5.74 3.39 -5.22
CA HIS A 64 4.30 3.43 -5.50
C HIS A 64 3.73 4.85 -5.48
N TYR A 65 4.32 5.78 -4.70
CA TYR A 65 3.85 7.16 -4.66
C TYR A 65 3.84 7.82 -6.06
N HIS A 66 4.84 7.52 -6.88
CA HIS A 66 4.95 8.02 -8.25
C HIS A 66 4.35 7.05 -9.28
N ARG A 67 4.43 5.74 -9.01
CA ARG A 67 4.12 4.67 -9.95
C ARG A 67 2.75 4.03 -9.76
N TYR A 68 1.89 4.58 -8.90
CA TYR A 68 0.59 3.97 -8.57
C TYR A 68 -0.26 3.61 -9.78
N ARG A 69 -0.19 4.37 -10.89
CA ARG A 69 -0.91 4.04 -12.13
C ARG A 69 -0.43 2.74 -12.79
N ASP A 70 0.87 2.49 -12.77
CA ASP A 70 1.45 1.23 -13.25
C ASP A 70 0.94 0.07 -12.38
N ASP A 71 0.88 0.28 -11.07
CA ASP A 71 0.41 -0.74 -10.14
C ASP A 71 -1.09 -1.02 -10.32
N VAL A 72 -1.92 0.01 -10.54
CA VAL A 72 -3.35 -0.19 -10.86
C VAL A 72 -3.51 -0.92 -12.20
N ALA A 73 -2.72 -0.57 -13.21
CA ALA A 73 -2.74 -1.27 -14.50
C ALA A 73 -2.40 -2.76 -14.33
N LEU A 74 -1.36 -3.07 -13.54
CA LEU A 74 -0.99 -4.45 -13.24
C LEU A 74 -2.11 -5.21 -12.50
N MET A 75 -2.77 -4.58 -11.52
CA MET A 75 -3.90 -5.19 -10.81
C MET A 75 -5.06 -5.51 -11.75
N LYS A 76 -5.33 -4.62 -12.72
CA LYS A 76 -6.35 -4.83 -13.75
C LYS A 76 -5.99 -5.97 -14.68
N ASP A 77 -4.75 -6.05 -15.15
CA ASP A 77 -4.27 -7.13 -16.02
C ASP A 77 -4.32 -8.49 -15.33
N LEU A 78 -4.11 -8.53 -14.01
CA LEU A 78 -4.27 -9.72 -13.18
C LEU A 78 -5.75 -10.09 -12.89
N GLY A 79 -6.70 -9.23 -13.27
CA GLY A 79 -8.12 -9.45 -13.02
C GLY A 79 -8.53 -9.34 -11.55
N LEU A 80 -7.81 -8.54 -10.75
CA LEU A 80 -8.14 -8.33 -9.34
C LEU A 80 -9.43 -7.52 -9.20
N GLY A 81 -10.32 -7.95 -8.30
CA GLY A 81 -11.58 -7.26 -8.01
C GLY A 81 -11.48 -6.27 -6.84
N ALA A 82 -10.41 -6.34 -6.05
CA ALA A 82 -10.19 -5.45 -4.91
C ALA A 82 -8.70 -5.18 -4.66
N TYR A 83 -8.42 -4.01 -4.09
CA TYR A 83 -7.08 -3.65 -3.63
C TYR A 83 -7.15 -3.09 -2.22
N ARG A 84 -6.46 -3.77 -1.29
CA ARG A 84 -6.30 -3.29 0.08
C ARG A 84 -5.00 -2.50 0.19
N PHE A 85 -5.09 -1.24 0.57
CA PHE A 85 -3.92 -0.40 0.86
C PHE A 85 -4.12 0.35 2.17
N SER A 86 -3.05 0.93 2.72
CA SER A 86 -3.14 1.80 3.89
C SER A 86 -2.90 3.26 3.54
N ILE A 87 -3.44 4.15 4.37
CA ILE A 87 -3.14 5.58 4.31
C ILE A 87 -1.94 5.86 5.20
N SER A 88 -0.95 6.58 4.69
CA SER A 88 0.13 7.09 5.53
C SER A 88 -0.35 8.26 6.39
N TRP A 89 -0.45 8.04 7.70
CA TRP A 89 -0.86 9.07 8.66
C TRP A 89 0.01 10.33 8.56
N PRO A 90 1.36 10.27 8.63
CA PRO A 90 2.18 11.47 8.57
C PRO A 90 2.18 12.17 7.21
N ARG A 91 1.62 11.55 6.16
CA ARG A 91 1.37 12.21 4.88
C ARG A 91 0.06 13.02 4.91
N VAL A 92 -1.01 12.46 5.47
CA VAL A 92 -2.35 13.12 5.48
C VAL A 92 -2.57 14.06 6.66
N GLN A 93 -1.88 13.86 7.77
CA GLN A 93 -1.89 14.74 8.95
C GLN A 93 -0.49 14.73 9.58
N PRO A 94 0.45 15.51 9.01
CA PRO A 94 1.82 15.58 9.50
C PRO A 94 1.88 15.93 11.00
N THR A 95 2.87 15.39 11.71
CA THR A 95 2.99 15.45 13.20
C THR A 95 1.85 14.76 13.98
N GLY A 96 0.87 14.16 13.30
CA GLY A 96 -0.21 13.38 13.90
C GLY A 96 -1.36 14.19 14.52
N ARG A 97 -1.32 15.52 14.41
CA ARG A 97 -2.33 16.43 14.95
C ARG A 97 -2.48 17.67 14.08
N GLY A 98 -3.57 18.39 14.27
CA GLY A 98 -3.88 19.59 13.50
C GLY A 98 -4.74 19.27 12.27
N PRO A 99 -4.83 20.19 11.29
CA PRO A 99 -5.63 19.96 10.09
C PRO A 99 -5.00 18.88 9.21
N ALA A 100 -5.83 18.21 8.41
CA ALA A 100 -5.34 17.37 7.34
C ALA A 100 -4.62 18.20 6.26
N VAL A 101 -3.63 17.61 5.60
CA VAL A 101 -2.90 18.23 4.50
C VAL A 101 -3.44 17.74 3.17
N GLN A 102 -3.95 18.69 2.40
CA GLN A 102 -4.65 18.43 1.14
C GLN A 102 -3.77 17.68 0.12
N ARG A 103 -2.50 18.05 -0.04
CA ARG A 103 -1.57 17.38 -0.97
C ARG A 103 -1.40 15.89 -0.65
N GLY A 104 -1.30 15.56 0.64
CA GLY A 104 -1.22 14.16 1.08
C GLY A 104 -2.50 13.39 0.77
N LEU A 105 -3.66 14.00 1.01
CA LEU A 105 -4.96 13.41 0.65
C LEU A 105 -5.13 13.26 -0.87
N ASP A 106 -4.59 14.18 -1.67
CA ASP A 106 -4.74 14.17 -3.13
C ASP A 106 -4.02 13.00 -3.81
N PHE A 107 -2.97 12.45 -3.20
CA PHE A 107 -2.41 11.17 -3.65
C PHE A 107 -3.44 10.04 -3.54
N TYR A 108 -4.04 9.84 -2.37
CA TYR A 108 -5.00 8.76 -2.16
C TYR A 108 -6.31 8.99 -2.91
N ARG A 109 -6.74 10.25 -3.11
CA ARG A 109 -7.88 10.56 -3.99
C ARG A 109 -7.63 10.06 -5.41
N ARG A 110 -6.48 10.42 -5.99
CA ARG A 110 -6.10 9.96 -7.33
C ARG A 110 -5.95 8.44 -7.43
N LEU A 111 -5.40 7.80 -6.39
CA LEU A 111 -5.32 6.33 -6.34
C LEU A 111 -6.72 5.69 -6.31
N VAL A 112 -7.62 6.19 -5.47
CA VAL A 112 -9.01 5.70 -5.38
C VAL A 112 -9.74 5.89 -6.71
N ASP A 113 -9.62 7.08 -7.32
CA ASP A 113 -10.24 7.36 -8.61
C ASP A 113 -9.73 6.41 -9.71
N GLU A 114 -8.42 6.16 -9.74
CA GLU A 114 -7.79 5.23 -10.70
C GLU A 114 -8.25 3.78 -10.49
N LEU A 115 -8.33 3.31 -9.24
CA LEU A 115 -8.84 1.97 -8.91
C LEU A 115 -10.30 1.81 -9.35
N LEU A 116 -11.15 2.78 -9.04
CA LEU A 116 -12.56 2.75 -9.41
C LEU A 116 -12.75 2.80 -10.92
N ALA A 117 -11.96 3.61 -11.64
CA ALA A 117 -11.94 3.64 -13.10
C ALA A 117 -11.51 2.30 -13.71
N ALA A 118 -10.62 1.56 -13.03
CA ALA A 118 -10.22 0.20 -13.42
C ALA A 118 -11.22 -0.89 -12.99
N GLY A 119 -12.29 -0.57 -12.26
CA GLY A 119 -13.26 -1.53 -11.75
C GLY A 119 -12.80 -2.29 -10.50
N ILE A 120 -11.76 -1.79 -9.82
CA ILE A 120 -11.15 -2.41 -8.64
C ILE A 120 -11.69 -1.74 -7.37
N LYS A 121 -12.20 -2.53 -6.42
CA LYS A 121 -12.74 -2.00 -5.17
C LYS A 121 -11.63 -1.62 -4.19
N PRO A 122 -11.55 -0.35 -3.74
CA PRO A 122 -10.59 0.05 -2.71
C PRO A 122 -11.01 -0.45 -1.32
N ALA A 123 -10.09 -1.05 -0.58
CA ALA A 123 -10.27 -1.47 0.81
C ALA A 123 -9.22 -0.76 1.70
N VAL A 124 -9.63 0.32 2.36
CA VAL A 124 -8.71 1.23 3.04
C VAL A 124 -8.39 0.77 4.47
N THR A 125 -7.10 0.67 4.79
CA THR A 125 -6.58 0.52 6.15
C THR A 125 -6.12 1.88 6.66
N LEU A 126 -6.75 2.41 7.72
CA LEU A 126 -6.41 3.76 8.23
C LEU A 126 -5.04 3.83 8.91
N TYR A 127 -4.62 2.75 9.55
CA TYR A 127 -3.34 2.70 10.26
C TYR A 127 -2.65 1.36 10.02
N HIS A 128 -1.41 1.42 9.54
CA HIS A 128 -0.56 0.25 9.33
C HIS A 128 0.86 0.55 9.82
N TRP A 129 0.96 0.87 11.11
CA TRP A 129 2.19 1.01 11.90
C TRP A 129 3.06 2.24 11.63
N ASP A 130 2.69 3.11 10.70
CA ASP A 130 3.44 4.33 10.38
C ASP A 130 2.95 5.55 11.16
N LEU A 131 2.95 5.44 12.49
CA LEU A 131 2.57 6.55 13.38
C LEU A 131 3.49 7.77 13.15
N PRO A 132 2.98 9.00 13.07
CA PRO A 132 3.82 10.20 13.04
C PRO A 132 4.73 10.25 14.28
N GLN A 133 5.99 10.62 14.07
CA GLN A 133 7.00 10.68 15.13
C GLN A 133 6.69 11.73 16.21
#